data_AF-A0A1Y0BP16-F1
#
_entry.id   AF-A0A1Y0BP16-F1
#
_cell.length_a   1.000
_cell.length_b   1.000
_cell.length_c   1.000
_cell.angle_alpha   90.00
_cell.angle_beta   90.00
_cell.angle_gamma   90.00
#
_symmetry.space_group_name_H-M   'P 1'
#
loop_
_entity.id
_entity.type
_entity.pdbx_description
1 polymer ?
#
loop_
_entity_poly.entity_id
_entity_poly.type
_entity_poly.pdbx_seq_one_letter_code
_entity_poly.pdbx_strand_id
1 'polypeptide(L)'
;MPPDASGKRRVVSYPIGVGREEYPTPLGSTQITGKRAYPDWRVPESVRRAHALRGDPLPAVVPGGPDNPIGTHVLDLGWPTYIIHSTNKPVGTGLRVTHGCLQLYPEDITRLYTEADVGSAVTIVDQPILAGWQGDQLFLEVHRPLEEHAVTASASEAVAAVALRKALASRGRDDAAVDWARVRTYVQAQAGYPLPVLRDAPDQSTYLAGAPLYVEPVRQAALPEPTQRADAWYLDLGRYSGEDNARKLVAQLRHLGPPVPAWHRPFAGSHEVTAGPFADREHAELIARRIAVELGLHSELKPPSGTDTGA
;
A
#
# COMPACT_ATOMS: atom_id res chain seq x y z
N MET A 1 17.09 -3.89 12.29
CA MET A 1 16.58 -5.27 12.34
C MET A 1 17.67 -6.17 12.88
N PRO A 2 17.34 -7.18 13.69
CA PRO A 2 18.31 -8.19 14.09
C PRO A 2 18.93 -8.86 12.84
N PRO A 3 20.21 -9.25 12.88
CA PRO A 3 20.83 -10.02 11.81
C PRO A 3 20.08 -11.34 11.58
N ASP A 4 20.17 -11.87 10.37
CA ASP A 4 19.56 -13.17 10.07
C ASP A 4 20.23 -14.31 10.86
N ALA A 5 19.70 -15.53 10.75
CA ALA A 5 20.23 -16.71 11.44
C ALA A 5 21.71 -17.03 11.09
N SER A 6 22.27 -16.41 10.03
CA SER A 6 23.68 -16.53 9.62
C SER A 6 24.56 -15.38 10.12
N GLY A 7 24.00 -14.43 10.86
CA GLY A 7 24.71 -13.24 11.34
C GLY A 7 24.85 -12.12 10.31
N LYS A 8 24.24 -12.24 9.12
CA LYS A 8 24.30 -11.19 8.10
C LYS A 8 23.29 -10.09 8.38
N ARG A 9 23.69 -8.84 8.12
CA ARG A 9 22.78 -7.70 8.15
C ARG A 9 21.75 -7.86 7.03
N ARG A 10 20.48 -7.92 7.41
CA ARG A 10 19.34 -8.01 6.50
C ARG A 10 18.71 -6.62 6.34
N VAL A 11 18.34 -6.30 5.10
CA VAL A 11 17.48 -5.17 4.76
C VAL A 11 16.16 -5.72 4.24
N VAL A 12 15.05 -5.15 4.70
CA VAL A 12 13.70 -5.51 4.25
C VAL A 12 13.05 -4.23 3.75
N SER A 13 12.44 -4.31 2.57
CA SER A 13 11.74 -3.20 1.96
C SER A 13 10.25 -3.50 1.91
N TYR A 14 9.44 -2.55 2.35
CA TYR A 14 7.99 -2.63 2.31
C TYR A 14 7.46 -1.44 1.51
N PRO A 15 6.52 -1.63 0.58
CA PRO A 15 5.81 -0.52 -0.03
C PRO A 15 4.92 0.15 1.02
N ILE A 16 4.82 1.47 0.97
CA ILE A 16 4.06 2.25 1.95
C ILE A 16 3.12 3.24 1.24
N GLY A 17 1.97 3.51 1.84
CA GLY A 17 1.17 4.69 1.57
C GLY A 17 1.59 5.84 2.48
N VAL A 18 1.53 7.07 1.96
CA VAL A 18 1.97 8.29 2.66
C VAL A 18 0.87 9.34 2.68
N GLY A 19 1.16 10.46 3.34
CA GLY A 19 0.27 11.61 3.45
C GLY A 19 -0.11 12.23 2.11
N ARG A 20 -1.35 12.70 2.03
CA ARG A 20 -1.81 13.61 0.96
C ARG A 20 -0.98 14.89 0.95
N GLU A 21 -1.06 15.66 -0.13
CA GLU A 21 -0.36 16.95 -0.23
C GLU A 21 -0.81 17.91 0.87
N GLU A 22 -2.11 17.94 1.20
CA GLU A 22 -2.63 18.79 2.29
C GLU A 22 -2.21 18.31 3.69
N TYR A 23 -1.77 17.06 3.80
CA TYR A 23 -1.38 16.40 5.06
C TYR A 23 -0.06 15.65 4.87
N PRO A 24 1.05 16.35 4.60
CA PRO A 24 2.30 15.70 4.20
C PRO A 24 2.87 14.86 5.34
N THR A 25 3.48 13.73 4.98
CA THR A 25 4.24 12.93 5.96
C THR A 25 5.50 13.71 6.36
N PRO A 26 5.76 13.91 7.66
CA PRO A 26 6.91 14.68 8.12
C PRO A 26 8.24 13.99 7.79
N LEU A 27 9.23 14.79 7.41
CA LEU A 27 10.61 14.34 7.23
C LEU A 27 11.40 14.49 8.55
N GLY A 28 12.39 13.62 8.74
CA GLY A 28 13.32 13.69 9.87
C GLY A 28 13.41 12.40 10.68
N SER A 29 14.01 12.51 11.87
CA SER A 29 14.26 11.37 12.75
C SER A 29 13.28 11.31 13.91
N THR A 30 12.88 10.08 14.26
CA THR A 30 12.05 9.73 15.40
C THR A 30 12.39 8.31 15.84
N GLN A 31 11.57 7.72 16.70
CA GLN A 31 11.72 6.34 17.14
C GLN A 31 10.35 5.71 17.38
N ILE A 32 10.32 4.38 17.39
CA ILE A 32 9.15 3.64 17.86
C ILE A 32 9.03 3.84 19.37
N THR A 33 7.90 4.34 19.85
CA THR A 33 7.62 4.57 21.28
C THR A 33 6.63 3.57 21.86
N GLY A 34 5.83 2.93 21.01
CA GLY A 34 4.80 1.99 21.44
C GLY A 34 4.42 1.02 20.32
N LYS A 35 3.78 -0.08 20.73
CA LYS A 35 3.30 -1.15 19.85
C LYS A 35 1.93 -1.58 20.32
N ARG A 36 0.94 -1.57 19.43
CA ARG A 36 -0.44 -1.95 19.74
C ARG A 36 -0.99 -2.91 18.68
N ALA A 37 -1.52 -4.05 19.13
CA ALA A 37 -2.23 -5.02 18.31
C ALA A 37 -3.74 -4.84 18.48
N TYR A 38 -4.47 -4.92 17.38
CA TYR A 38 -5.92 -4.70 17.24
C TYR A 38 -6.44 -3.48 18.04
N PRO A 39 -5.82 -2.29 17.91
CA PRO A 39 -6.19 -1.17 18.74
C PRO A 39 -7.52 -0.55 18.31
N ASP A 40 -8.24 0.01 19.28
CA ASP A 40 -9.25 1.02 18.98
C ASP A 40 -8.59 2.24 18.32
N TRP A 41 -9.27 2.80 17.32
CA TRP A 41 -8.87 4.04 16.66
C TRP A 41 -9.66 5.21 17.23
N ARG A 42 -8.97 6.07 17.98
CA ARG A 42 -9.50 7.38 18.36
C ARG A 42 -9.37 8.32 17.17
N VAL A 43 -10.49 8.59 16.50
CA VAL A 43 -10.50 9.33 15.23
C VAL A 43 -10.05 10.77 15.49
N PRO A 44 -8.97 11.26 14.84
CA PRO A 44 -8.54 12.64 14.98
C PRO A 44 -9.65 13.61 14.58
N GLU A 45 -9.73 14.75 15.26
CA GLU A 45 -10.75 15.78 15.01
C GLU A 45 -10.72 16.29 13.57
N SER A 46 -9.52 16.42 12.98
CA SER A 46 -9.36 16.79 11.56
C SER A 46 -10.04 15.80 10.61
N VAL A 47 -9.87 14.50 10.86
CA VAL A 47 -10.46 13.43 10.05
C VAL A 47 -11.98 13.41 10.23
N ARG A 48 -12.48 13.51 11.47
CA ARG A 48 -13.93 13.59 11.72
C ARG A 48 -14.57 14.77 10.99
N ARG A 49 -13.92 15.94 11.00
CA ARG A 49 -14.40 17.13 10.30
C ARG A 49 -14.43 16.93 8.78
N ALA A 50 -13.37 16.38 8.21
CA ALA A 50 -13.30 16.10 6.76
C ALA A 50 -14.40 15.12 6.30
N HIS A 51 -14.70 14.10 7.12
CA HIS A 51 -15.78 13.15 6.88
C HIS A 51 -17.17 13.80 7.05
N ALA A 52 -17.39 14.59 8.11
CA ALA A 52 -18.65 15.31 8.29
C ALA A 52 -18.97 16.25 7.11
N LEU A 53 -17.96 16.94 6.56
CA LEU A 53 -18.12 17.81 5.39
C LEU A 53 -18.50 17.07 4.10
N ARG A 54 -18.16 15.78 3.99
CA ARG A 54 -18.52 14.92 2.85
C ARG A 54 -19.84 14.17 3.04
N GLY A 55 -20.52 14.39 4.17
CA GLY A 55 -21.79 13.73 4.49
C GLY A 55 -21.63 12.32 5.06
N ASP A 56 -20.43 11.91 5.47
CA ASP A 56 -20.13 10.58 6.02
C ASP A 56 -19.50 10.66 7.43
N PRO A 57 -20.19 11.24 8.43
CA PRO A 57 -19.59 11.51 9.75
C PRO A 57 -19.10 10.23 10.45
N LEU A 58 -17.88 10.30 10.99
CA LEU A 58 -17.25 9.21 11.75
C LEU A 58 -17.51 9.31 13.25
N PRO A 59 -17.60 8.18 13.98
CA PRO A 59 -17.65 8.18 15.44
C PRO A 59 -16.34 8.71 16.05
N ALA A 60 -16.37 9.07 17.34
CA ALA A 60 -15.15 9.48 18.05
C ALA A 60 -14.13 8.34 18.21
N VAL A 61 -14.61 7.10 18.24
CA VAL A 61 -13.82 5.88 18.35
C VAL A 61 -14.35 4.85 17.36
N VAL A 62 -13.47 4.27 16.56
CA VAL A 62 -13.74 3.06 15.78
C VAL A 62 -13.08 1.89 16.52
N PRO A 63 -13.84 0.88 16.97
CA PRO A 63 -13.28 -0.27 17.67
C PRO A 63 -12.24 -1.02 16.84
N GLY A 64 -11.34 -1.74 17.50
CA GLY A 64 -10.47 -2.72 16.83
C GLY A 64 -11.30 -3.76 16.05
N GLY A 65 -10.90 -4.05 14.80
CA GLY A 65 -11.60 -5.02 13.95
C GLY A 65 -11.36 -4.82 12.46
N PRO A 66 -12.00 -5.64 11.60
CA PRO A 66 -11.87 -5.54 10.14
C PRO A 66 -12.25 -4.16 9.58
N ASP A 67 -13.17 -3.47 10.27
CA ASP A 67 -13.68 -2.17 9.88
C ASP A 67 -12.78 -0.99 10.25
N ASN A 68 -11.73 -1.26 11.01
CA ASN A 68 -10.84 -0.24 11.51
C ASN A 68 -9.82 0.18 10.43
N PRO A 69 -9.77 1.46 10.01
CA PRO A 69 -8.89 1.92 8.93
C PRO A 69 -7.40 1.95 9.30
N ILE A 70 -7.04 1.88 10.59
CA ILE A 70 -5.64 1.67 11.01
C ILE A 70 -5.27 0.19 11.11
N GLY A 71 -6.22 -0.70 10.78
CA GLY A 71 -6.06 -2.15 10.66
C GLY A 71 -5.60 -2.85 11.94
N THR A 72 -4.82 -3.92 11.78
CA THR A 72 -4.54 -4.89 12.85
C THR A 72 -3.37 -4.52 13.76
N HIS A 73 -2.41 -3.72 13.29
CA HIS A 73 -1.20 -3.41 14.04
C HIS A 73 -0.79 -1.96 13.85
N VAL A 74 -0.28 -1.38 14.94
CA VAL A 74 0.22 -0.01 14.98
C VAL A 74 1.55 0.04 15.72
N LEU A 75 2.49 0.79 15.15
CA LEU A 75 3.71 1.25 15.78
C LEU A 75 3.58 2.75 16.03
N ASP A 76 3.57 3.14 17.30
CA ASP A 76 3.51 4.53 17.69
C ASP A 76 4.88 5.18 17.51
N LEU A 77 4.91 6.39 16.96
CA LEU A 77 6.14 7.15 16.76
C LEU A 77 6.33 8.19 17.88
N GLY A 78 7.56 8.64 18.06
CA GLY A 78 7.90 9.73 18.99
C GLY A 78 7.34 11.10 18.59
N TRP A 79 6.81 11.23 17.37
CA TRP A 79 6.09 12.43 16.96
C TRP A 79 4.62 12.36 17.38
N PRO A 80 4.04 13.45 17.91
CA PRO A 80 2.65 13.45 18.36
C PRO A 80 1.71 13.01 17.24
N THR A 81 0.85 12.05 17.53
CA THR A 81 -0.22 11.54 16.64
C THR A 81 0.22 10.76 15.40
N TYR A 82 1.52 10.64 15.12
CA TYR A 82 2.00 9.87 13.96
C TYR A 82 2.25 8.41 14.30
N ILE A 83 1.83 7.55 13.38
CA ILE A 83 1.94 6.10 13.52
C ILE A 83 2.36 5.44 12.20
N ILE A 84 3.02 4.29 12.30
CA ILE A 84 3.12 3.32 11.20
C ILE A 84 2.02 2.28 11.45
N HIS A 85 1.11 2.12 10.50
CA HIS A 85 -0.10 1.33 10.74
C HIS A 85 -0.46 0.41 9.56
N SER A 86 -1.27 -0.59 9.87
CA SER A 86 -1.96 -1.45 8.92
C SER A 86 -3.07 -0.68 8.18
N THR A 87 -3.82 -1.34 7.32
CA THR A 87 -4.99 -0.73 6.69
C THR A 87 -6.04 -1.77 6.40
N ASN A 88 -7.31 -1.37 6.47
CA ASN A 88 -8.36 -2.18 5.88
C ASN A 88 -8.44 -1.97 4.36
N LYS A 89 -7.92 -0.86 3.80
CA LYS A 89 -7.93 -0.47 2.38
C LYS A 89 -6.53 -0.57 1.73
N PRO A 90 -6.01 -1.79 1.45
CA PRO A 90 -4.65 -1.99 0.94
C PRO A 90 -4.38 -1.34 -0.42
N VAL A 91 -5.42 -1.00 -1.18
CA VAL A 91 -5.31 -0.33 -2.50
C VAL A 91 -4.57 1.01 -2.42
N GLY A 92 -4.53 1.64 -1.24
CA GLY A 92 -3.86 2.92 -1.01
C GLY A 92 -2.35 2.82 -0.78
N THR A 93 -1.77 1.62 -0.67
CA THR A 93 -0.33 1.44 -0.51
C THR A 93 0.40 1.80 -1.81
N GLY A 94 1.49 2.57 -1.70
CA GLY A 94 2.18 3.17 -2.85
C GLY A 94 1.56 4.48 -3.33
N LEU A 95 0.48 4.95 -2.68
CA LEU A 95 -0.23 6.19 -3.01
C LEU A 95 -0.21 7.19 -1.84
N ARG A 96 -0.61 8.43 -2.15
CA ARG A 96 -0.77 9.52 -1.18
C ARG A 96 -2.22 9.57 -0.68
N VAL A 97 -2.53 8.82 0.38
CA VAL A 97 -3.92 8.60 0.82
C VAL A 97 -4.17 8.93 2.28
N THR A 98 -3.13 9.01 3.10
CA THR A 98 -3.25 9.16 4.55
C THR A 98 -3.33 10.64 4.97
N HIS A 99 -3.66 10.88 6.24
CA HIS A 99 -3.51 12.20 6.88
C HIS A 99 -2.12 12.33 7.54
N GLY A 100 -1.07 11.99 6.81
CA GLY A 100 0.35 12.14 7.23
C GLY A 100 1.01 10.90 7.83
N CYS A 101 0.24 9.91 8.31
CA CYS A 101 0.78 8.65 8.85
C CYS A 101 1.33 7.71 7.75
N LEU A 102 2.11 6.70 8.13
CA LEU A 102 2.64 5.69 7.21
C LEU A 102 1.75 4.45 7.21
N GLN A 103 1.23 4.09 6.04
CA GLN A 103 0.34 2.95 5.86
C GLN A 103 1.10 1.79 5.19
N LEU A 104 1.06 0.60 5.78
CA LEU A 104 1.60 -0.64 5.20
C LEU A 104 0.49 -1.62 4.84
N TYR A 105 0.81 -2.59 3.98
CA TYR A 105 -0.05 -3.77 3.81
C TYR A 105 -0.23 -4.52 5.13
N PRO A 106 -1.41 -5.16 5.38
CA PRO A 106 -1.68 -5.94 6.59
C PRO A 106 -0.65 -7.04 6.88
N GLU A 107 -0.18 -7.72 5.85
CA GLU A 107 0.85 -8.76 5.94
C GLU A 107 2.23 -8.19 6.31
N ASP A 108 2.56 -7.01 5.79
CA ASP A 108 3.87 -6.37 5.96
C ASP A 108 4.02 -5.75 7.36
N ILE A 109 3.00 -5.05 7.82
CA ILE A 109 3.00 -4.46 9.17
C ILE A 109 3.05 -5.53 10.24
N THR A 110 2.45 -6.71 10.02
CA THR A 110 2.50 -7.82 10.98
C THR A 110 3.94 -8.34 11.14
N ARG A 111 4.69 -8.42 10.03
CA ARG A 111 6.12 -8.78 10.05
C ARG A 111 6.96 -7.69 10.72
N LEU A 112 6.82 -6.44 10.28
CA LEU A 112 7.54 -5.31 10.88
C LEU A 112 7.23 -5.17 12.38
N TYR A 113 5.98 -5.36 12.78
CA TYR A 113 5.56 -5.36 14.18
C TYR A 113 6.26 -6.44 14.99
N THR A 114 6.52 -7.61 14.42
CA THR A 114 7.22 -8.69 15.12
C THR A 114 8.73 -8.40 15.21
N GLU A 115 9.32 -7.85 14.15
CA GLU A 115 10.76 -7.70 14.01
C GLU A 115 11.33 -6.37 14.59
N ALA A 116 10.49 -5.34 14.77
CA ALA A 116 10.91 -4.03 15.28
C ALA A 116 10.63 -3.87 16.77
N ASP A 117 11.61 -3.35 17.52
CA ASP A 117 11.51 -3.13 18.96
C ASP A 117 11.09 -1.68 19.29
N VAL A 118 10.45 -1.50 20.45
CA VAL A 118 10.30 -0.16 21.03
C VAL A 118 11.70 0.43 21.28
N GLY A 119 11.88 1.69 20.89
CA GLY A 119 13.18 2.37 20.87
C GLY A 119 13.92 2.27 19.54
N SER A 120 13.44 1.47 18.57
CA SER A 120 14.03 1.42 17.22
C SER A 120 13.99 2.80 16.57
N ALA A 121 15.13 3.25 16.03
CA ALA A 121 15.23 4.50 15.30
C ALA A 121 14.43 4.42 13.99
N VAL A 122 13.74 5.51 13.67
CA VAL A 122 12.98 5.71 12.44
C VAL A 122 13.45 7.01 11.81
N THR A 123 13.79 6.97 10.52
CA THR A 123 14.15 8.17 9.76
C THR A 123 13.32 8.20 8.49
N ILE A 124 12.58 9.29 8.30
CA ILE A 124 11.80 9.55 7.09
C ILE A 124 12.59 10.53 6.23
N VAL A 125 12.87 10.12 5.01
CA VAL A 125 13.64 10.91 4.03
C VAL A 125 12.86 11.02 2.73
N ASP A 126 13.08 12.13 2.03
CA ASP A 126 12.70 12.27 0.62
C ASP A 126 13.98 12.25 -0.22
N GLN A 127 14.26 11.10 -0.84
CA GLN A 127 15.47 10.84 -1.61
C GLN A 127 15.10 10.11 -2.91
N PRO A 128 14.60 10.85 -3.92
CA PRO A 128 14.20 10.25 -5.20
C PRO A 128 15.39 9.75 -6.02
N ILE A 129 16.63 10.15 -5.69
CA ILE A 129 17.84 9.75 -6.40
C ILE A 129 18.79 9.06 -5.43
N LEU A 130 19.10 7.79 -5.71
CA LEU A 130 19.99 6.95 -4.93
C LEU A 130 21.14 6.46 -5.79
N ALA A 131 22.33 6.35 -5.19
CA ALA A 131 23.49 5.76 -5.82
C ALA A 131 24.15 4.76 -4.87
N GLY A 132 24.59 3.63 -5.39
CA GLY A 132 25.13 2.55 -4.58
C GLY A 132 25.90 1.53 -5.38
N TRP A 133 26.72 0.74 -4.68
CA TRP A 133 27.53 -0.30 -5.29
C TRP A 133 26.90 -1.68 -5.10
N GLN A 134 26.92 -2.49 -6.15
CA GLN A 134 26.65 -3.91 -6.09
C GLN A 134 27.76 -4.66 -6.86
N GLY A 135 28.51 -5.52 -6.16
CA GLY A 135 29.77 -6.05 -6.69
C GLY A 135 30.72 -4.90 -7.04
N ASP A 136 31.31 -4.91 -8.23
CA ASP A 136 32.20 -3.87 -8.76
C ASP A 136 31.49 -2.84 -9.65
N GLN A 137 30.15 -2.88 -9.70
CA GLN A 137 29.34 -1.99 -10.51
C GLN A 137 28.72 -0.89 -9.65
N LEU A 138 28.73 0.34 -10.17
CA LEU A 138 28.06 1.49 -9.57
C LEU A 138 26.71 1.71 -10.24
N PHE A 139 25.67 1.83 -9.43
CA PHE A 139 24.29 1.99 -9.87
C PHE A 139 23.74 3.37 -9.48
N LEU A 140 22.81 3.84 -10.31
CA LEU A 140 21.97 5.00 -10.07
C LEU A 140 20.51 4.57 -10.19
N GLU A 141 19.71 4.89 -9.19
CA GLU A 141 18.26 4.69 -9.17
C GLU A 141 17.60 6.06 -9.08
N VAL A 142 16.65 6.32 -9.98
CA VAL A 142 15.99 7.62 -10.12
C VAL A 142 14.49 7.41 -10.15
N HIS A 143 13.80 7.97 -9.15
CA HIS A 143 12.35 8.03 -9.04
C HIS A 143 11.82 9.41 -9.42
N ARG A 144 10.53 9.47 -9.75
CA ARG A 144 9.81 10.73 -9.86
C ARG A 144 9.73 11.36 -8.46
N PRO A 145 10.13 12.63 -8.26
CA PRO A 145 9.91 13.31 -7.00
C PRO A 145 8.42 13.51 -6.77
N LEU A 146 8.04 13.80 -5.52
CA LEU A 146 6.73 14.36 -5.23
C LEU A 146 6.58 15.70 -5.98
N GLU A 147 5.38 16.01 -6.48
CA GLU A 147 5.16 17.17 -7.36
C GLU A 147 5.57 18.48 -6.70
N GLU A 148 5.26 18.66 -5.41
CA GLU A 148 5.62 19.83 -4.63
C GLU A 148 7.14 19.95 -4.36
N HIS A 149 7.89 18.87 -4.56
CA HIS A 149 9.34 18.81 -4.43
C HIS A 149 10.05 18.67 -5.78
N ALA A 150 9.31 18.79 -6.90
CA ALA A 150 9.88 18.69 -8.22
C ALA A 150 10.89 19.81 -8.46
N VAL A 151 12.08 19.43 -8.92
CA VAL A 151 13.17 20.34 -9.27
C VAL A 151 13.43 20.32 -10.77
N THR A 152 14.19 21.30 -11.26
CA THR A 152 14.60 21.33 -12.67
C THR A 152 15.46 20.11 -13.02
N ALA A 153 15.48 19.72 -14.29
CA ALA A 153 16.34 18.63 -14.76
C ALA A 153 17.82 18.85 -14.39
N SER A 154 18.31 20.09 -14.52
CA SER A 154 19.68 20.47 -14.13
C SER A 154 19.95 20.31 -12.63
N ALA A 155 18.97 20.60 -11.77
CA ALA A 155 19.08 20.37 -10.34
C ALA A 155 19.08 18.87 -10.00
N SER A 156 18.22 18.08 -10.66
CA SER A 156 18.24 16.61 -10.51
C SER A 156 19.57 15.99 -10.93
N GLU A 157 20.17 16.48 -12.03
CA GLU A 157 21.50 16.06 -12.47
C GLU A 157 22.58 16.39 -11.42
N ALA A 158 22.51 17.58 -10.81
CA ALA A 158 23.43 17.97 -9.74
C ALA A 158 23.29 17.06 -8.50
N VAL A 159 22.06 16.71 -8.11
CA VAL A 159 21.78 15.77 -7.01
C VAL A 159 22.33 14.38 -7.34
N ALA A 160 22.10 13.88 -8.56
CA ALA A 160 22.67 12.61 -9.01
C ALA A 160 24.20 12.62 -8.97
N ALA A 161 24.84 13.71 -9.42
CA ALA A 161 26.29 13.86 -9.35
C ALA A 161 26.82 13.83 -7.92
N VAL A 162 26.13 14.46 -6.96
CA VAL A 162 26.49 14.41 -5.54
C VAL A 162 26.33 12.99 -4.97
N ALA A 163 25.22 12.31 -5.28
CA ALA A 163 24.99 10.94 -4.85
C ALA A 163 26.08 9.99 -5.37
N LEU A 164 26.43 10.10 -6.65
CA LEU A 164 27.49 9.31 -7.28
C LEU A 164 28.86 9.59 -6.67
N ARG A 165 29.23 10.86 -6.47
CA ARG A 165 30.49 11.22 -5.80
C ARG A 165 30.58 10.63 -4.40
N LYS A 166 29.50 10.71 -3.62
CA LYS A 166 29.45 10.09 -2.28
C LYS A 166 29.62 8.56 -2.36
N ALA A 167 28.97 7.91 -3.33
CA ALA A 167 29.12 6.47 -3.54
C ALA A 167 30.56 6.10 -3.95
N LEU A 168 31.19 6.83 -4.87
CA LEU A 168 32.59 6.64 -5.29
C LEU A 168 33.55 6.78 -4.09
N ALA A 169 33.42 7.88 -3.34
CA ALA A 169 34.25 8.15 -2.16
C ALA A 169 34.09 7.07 -1.07
N SER A 170 32.90 6.49 -0.91
CA SER A 170 32.66 5.41 0.07
C SER A 170 33.49 4.15 -0.16
N ARG A 171 34.07 3.99 -1.35
CA ARG A 171 34.98 2.89 -1.71
C ARG A 171 36.38 3.36 -2.12
N GLY A 172 36.68 4.65 -1.99
CA GLY A 172 37.95 5.21 -2.47
C GLY A 172 38.16 5.03 -3.98
N ARG A 173 37.07 5.04 -4.76
CA ARG A 173 37.05 4.80 -6.21
C ARG A 173 36.79 6.09 -6.99
N ASP A 174 37.38 7.20 -6.56
CA ASP A 174 37.23 8.51 -7.22
C ASP A 174 37.79 8.52 -8.66
N ASP A 175 38.56 7.49 -9.02
CA ASP A 175 39.11 7.22 -10.34
C ASP A 175 38.14 6.54 -11.32
N ALA A 176 37.02 5.99 -10.82
CA ALA A 176 36.11 5.20 -11.66
C ALA A 176 35.45 6.08 -12.74
N ALA A 177 35.47 5.58 -13.98
CA ALA A 177 34.98 6.31 -15.13
C ALA A 177 33.44 6.26 -15.21
N VAL A 178 32.77 7.27 -14.66
CA VAL A 178 31.31 7.43 -14.78
C VAL A 178 30.93 7.87 -16.21
N ASP A 179 29.89 7.24 -16.77
CA ASP A 179 29.26 7.64 -18.01
C ASP A 179 28.18 8.71 -17.75
N TRP A 180 28.60 9.97 -17.81
CA TRP A 180 27.70 11.11 -17.59
C TRP A 180 26.60 11.27 -18.65
N ALA A 181 26.75 10.67 -19.83
CA ALA A 181 25.67 10.65 -20.82
C ALA A 181 24.54 9.74 -20.34
N ARG A 182 24.87 8.53 -19.87
CA ARG A 182 23.89 7.61 -19.25
C ARG A 182 23.22 8.22 -18.03
N VAL A 183 23.99 8.88 -17.15
CA VAL A 183 23.43 9.55 -15.97
C VAL A 183 22.34 10.55 -16.36
N ARG A 184 22.58 11.40 -17.37
CA ARG A 184 21.55 12.34 -17.86
C ARG A 184 20.33 11.63 -18.40
N THR A 185 20.52 10.58 -19.20
CA THR A 185 19.43 9.76 -19.72
C THR A 185 18.57 9.18 -18.59
N TYR A 186 19.19 8.64 -17.54
CA TYR A 186 18.46 8.04 -16.42
C TYR A 186 17.74 9.09 -15.56
N VAL A 187 18.38 10.25 -15.33
CA VAL A 187 17.76 11.38 -14.61
C VAL A 187 16.51 11.89 -15.33
N GLN A 188 16.51 11.89 -16.67
CA GLN A 188 15.35 12.26 -17.47
C GLN A 188 14.29 11.16 -17.52
N ALA A 189 14.70 9.89 -17.62
CA ALA A 189 13.78 8.77 -17.74
C ALA A 189 13.04 8.44 -16.44
N GLN A 190 13.69 8.62 -15.28
CA GLN A 190 13.12 8.40 -13.94
C GLN A 190 12.43 7.03 -13.83
N ALA A 191 13.15 5.98 -14.25
CA ALA A 191 12.58 4.66 -14.44
C ALA A 191 12.19 3.93 -13.15
N GLY A 192 12.67 4.40 -11.98
CA GLY A 192 12.32 3.85 -10.67
C GLY A 192 13.02 2.54 -10.31
N TYR A 193 14.08 2.15 -11.03
CA TYR A 193 14.91 0.99 -10.71
C TYR A 193 16.40 1.27 -10.94
N PRO A 194 17.33 0.55 -10.26
CA PRO A 194 18.76 0.77 -10.39
C PRO A 194 19.31 0.41 -11.76
N LEU A 195 20.12 1.31 -12.35
CA LEU A 195 20.82 1.10 -13.61
C LEU A 195 22.32 1.39 -13.48
N PRO A 196 23.20 0.62 -14.15
CA PRO A 196 24.63 0.80 -14.02
C PRO A 196 25.12 2.06 -14.78
N VAL A 197 26.09 2.76 -14.20
CA VAL A 197 26.55 4.08 -14.69
C VAL A 197 28.05 4.18 -14.98
N LEU A 198 28.83 3.11 -14.81
CA LEU A 198 30.25 3.12 -15.22
C LEU A 198 30.37 2.93 -16.74
N ARG A 199 31.43 3.47 -17.34
CA ARG A 199 31.68 3.37 -18.80
C ARG A 199 31.92 1.94 -19.27
N ASP A 200 32.53 1.12 -18.43
CA ASP A 200 32.81 -0.30 -18.65
C ASP A 200 31.61 -1.20 -18.29
N ALA A 201 30.52 -0.62 -17.78
CA ALA A 201 29.31 -1.36 -17.48
C ALA A 201 28.54 -1.76 -18.76
N PRO A 202 27.83 -2.90 -18.76
CA PRO A 202 26.92 -3.27 -19.83
C PRO A 202 25.91 -2.16 -20.10
N ASP A 203 25.45 -2.05 -21.34
CA ASP A 203 24.34 -1.16 -21.67
C ASP A 203 23.06 -1.59 -20.94
N GLN A 204 22.08 -0.68 -20.88
CA GLN A 204 20.83 -0.89 -20.18
C GLN A 204 20.09 -2.15 -20.67
N SER A 205 20.01 -2.36 -21.99
CA SER A 205 19.32 -3.53 -22.56
C SER A 205 19.95 -4.85 -22.13
N THR A 206 21.28 -4.92 -22.15
CA THR A 206 22.05 -6.10 -21.75
C THR A 206 21.91 -6.36 -20.26
N TYR A 207 21.98 -5.30 -19.45
CA TYR A 207 21.76 -5.41 -18.00
C TYR A 207 20.36 -5.92 -17.67
N LEU A 208 19.32 -5.33 -18.29
CA LEU A 208 17.93 -5.73 -18.04
C LEU A 208 17.63 -7.15 -18.53
N ALA A 209 18.23 -7.60 -19.64
CA ALA A 209 18.09 -8.96 -20.13
C ALA A 209 18.70 -10.01 -19.18
N GLY A 210 19.73 -9.63 -18.42
CA GLY A 210 20.36 -10.47 -17.41
C GLY A 210 19.79 -10.32 -15.99
N ALA A 211 18.85 -9.40 -15.78
CA ALA A 211 18.26 -9.18 -14.47
C ALA A 211 17.43 -10.40 -14.04
N PRO A 212 17.53 -10.83 -12.77
CA PRO A 212 16.73 -11.95 -12.28
C PRO A 212 15.24 -11.61 -12.41
N LEU A 213 14.49 -12.46 -13.10
CA LEU A 213 13.04 -12.40 -13.08
C LEU A 213 12.58 -12.75 -11.67
N TYR A 214 11.93 -11.81 -10.99
CA TYR A 214 11.29 -12.08 -9.72
C TYR A 214 10.04 -12.93 -9.98
N VAL A 215 10.10 -14.22 -9.66
CA VAL A 215 9.00 -15.19 -9.90
C VAL A 215 8.26 -15.56 -8.61
N GLU A 216 8.37 -14.76 -7.54
CA GLU A 216 7.40 -14.91 -6.45
C GLU A 216 6.11 -14.18 -6.86
N PRO A 217 4.97 -14.89 -6.94
CA PRO A 217 3.70 -14.21 -7.14
C PRO A 217 3.51 -13.23 -5.98
N VAL A 218 3.00 -12.03 -6.28
CA VAL A 218 2.42 -11.16 -5.26
C VAL A 218 1.47 -12.03 -4.44
N ARG A 219 1.88 -12.44 -3.24
CA ARG A 219 1.04 -13.23 -2.34
C ARG A 219 0.06 -12.27 -1.69
N GLN A 220 -0.86 -11.71 -2.48
CA GLN A 220 -2.19 -11.50 -1.91
C GLN A 220 -2.67 -12.90 -1.56
N ALA A 221 -2.70 -13.20 -0.26
CA ALA A 221 -3.37 -14.39 0.21
C ALA A 221 -4.78 -14.35 -0.40
N ALA A 222 -5.10 -15.33 -1.25
CA ALA A 222 -6.43 -15.43 -1.81
C ALA A 222 -7.39 -15.41 -0.60
N LEU A 223 -8.27 -14.41 -0.54
CA LEU A 223 -9.30 -14.39 0.49
C LEU A 223 -10.04 -15.72 0.37
N PRO A 224 -10.34 -16.41 1.48
CA PRO A 224 -11.14 -17.62 1.40
C PRO A 224 -12.46 -17.30 0.70
N GLU A 225 -12.97 -18.23 -0.09
CA GLU A 225 -14.32 -18.09 -0.63
C GLU A 225 -15.32 -18.04 0.54
N PRO A 226 -16.26 -17.08 0.52
CA PRO A 226 -17.26 -17.00 1.58
C PRO A 226 -18.10 -18.28 1.63
N THR A 227 -18.26 -18.83 2.84
CA THR A 227 -19.13 -19.99 3.05
C THR A 227 -20.58 -19.54 3.07
N GLN A 228 -21.41 -20.08 2.18
CA GLN A 228 -22.83 -19.77 2.15
C GLN A 228 -23.55 -20.27 3.41
N ARG A 229 -24.48 -19.45 3.89
CA ARG A 229 -25.27 -19.63 5.10
C ARG A 229 -26.75 -19.38 4.80
N ALA A 230 -27.63 -20.31 5.18
CA ALA A 230 -29.07 -20.14 4.99
C ALA A 230 -29.64 -19.03 5.88
N ASP A 231 -29.07 -18.81 7.05
CA ASP A 231 -29.49 -17.86 8.08
C ASP A 231 -28.90 -16.44 7.91
N ALA A 232 -28.32 -16.13 6.75
CA ALA A 232 -27.62 -14.88 6.50
C ALA A 232 -28.31 -13.99 5.47
N TRP A 233 -28.06 -12.69 5.58
CA TRP A 233 -28.46 -11.70 4.58
C TRP A 233 -27.44 -11.62 3.44
N TYR A 234 -27.93 -11.29 2.26
CA TYR A 234 -27.12 -11.14 1.05
C TYR A 234 -27.51 -9.87 0.27
N LEU A 235 -26.61 -9.45 -0.62
CA LEU A 235 -26.83 -8.38 -1.57
C LEU A 235 -26.66 -8.94 -2.98
N ASP A 236 -27.73 -8.86 -3.78
CA ASP A 236 -27.68 -9.13 -5.21
C ASP A 236 -27.18 -7.89 -5.95
N LEU A 237 -26.06 -8.03 -6.67
CA LEU A 237 -25.40 -6.96 -7.41
C LEU A 237 -25.70 -7.05 -8.92
N GLY A 238 -26.62 -7.92 -9.30
CA GLY A 238 -27.11 -8.06 -10.66
C GLY A 238 -26.32 -9.06 -11.51
N ARG A 239 -26.61 -9.02 -12.81
CA ARG A 239 -26.16 -10.00 -13.80
C ARG A 239 -25.22 -9.36 -14.81
N TYR A 240 -24.19 -10.10 -15.17
CA TYR A 240 -23.14 -9.69 -16.09
C TYR A 240 -23.05 -10.69 -17.24
N SER A 241 -23.07 -10.20 -18.48
CA SER A 241 -23.02 -11.04 -19.67
C SER A 241 -21.68 -11.75 -19.87
N GLY A 242 -20.59 -11.21 -19.32
CA GLY A 242 -19.24 -11.78 -19.39
C GLY A 242 -18.69 -12.15 -18.03
N GLU A 243 -18.14 -13.36 -17.91
CA GLU A 243 -17.53 -13.87 -16.69
C GLU A 243 -16.45 -12.93 -16.14
N ASP A 244 -15.62 -12.36 -17.02
CA ASP A 244 -14.53 -11.47 -16.62
C ASP A 244 -15.02 -10.20 -15.90
N ASN A 245 -16.18 -9.67 -16.30
CA ASN A 245 -16.76 -8.49 -15.64
C ASN A 245 -17.28 -8.85 -14.24
N ALA A 246 -17.91 -10.03 -14.09
CA ALA A 246 -18.32 -10.53 -12.78
C ALA A 246 -17.11 -10.80 -11.87
N ARG A 247 -16.06 -11.44 -12.40
CA ARG A 247 -14.80 -11.69 -11.69
C ARG A 247 -14.12 -10.40 -11.25
N LYS A 248 -14.08 -9.38 -12.12
CA LYS A 248 -13.53 -8.06 -11.79
C LYS A 248 -14.28 -7.40 -10.63
N LEU A 249 -15.62 -7.43 -10.65
CA LEU A 249 -16.41 -6.86 -9.56
C LEU A 249 -16.21 -7.62 -8.24
N VAL A 250 -16.24 -8.95 -8.27
CA VAL A 250 -15.95 -9.78 -7.09
C VAL A 250 -14.57 -9.46 -6.54
N ALA A 251 -13.56 -9.33 -7.40
CA ALA A 251 -12.22 -8.92 -6.99
C ALA A 251 -12.24 -7.52 -6.37
N GLN A 252 -12.90 -6.53 -6.98
CA GLN A 252 -13.02 -5.18 -6.41
C GLN A 252 -13.62 -5.23 -5.01
N LEU A 253 -14.79 -5.85 -4.84
CA LEU A 253 -15.49 -5.96 -3.55
C LEU A 253 -14.65 -6.62 -2.46
N ARG A 254 -13.96 -7.70 -2.81
CA ARG A 254 -13.10 -8.44 -1.87
C ARG A 254 -11.81 -7.69 -1.53
N HIS A 255 -11.36 -6.77 -2.38
CA HIS A 255 -10.18 -5.93 -2.13
C HIS A 255 -10.54 -4.51 -1.66
N LEU A 256 -11.82 -4.15 -1.62
CA LEU A 256 -12.27 -2.98 -0.90
C LEU A 256 -11.90 -3.14 0.57
N GLY A 257 -11.68 -2.02 1.26
CA GLY A 257 -11.42 -2.05 2.68
C GLY A 257 -12.53 -1.43 3.48
N PRO A 258 -13.20 -2.15 4.38
CA PRO A 258 -13.08 -3.59 4.69
C PRO A 258 -13.47 -4.51 3.54
N PRO A 259 -12.89 -5.72 3.42
CA PRO A 259 -13.29 -6.69 2.39
C PRO A 259 -14.79 -6.97 2.46
N VAL A 260 -15.46 -6.89 1.33
CA VAL A 260 -16.85 -7.34 1.21
C VAL A 260 -16.82 -8.78 0.70
N PRO A 261 -17.28 -9.76 1.51
CA PRO A 261 -17.46 -11.13 1.06
C PRO A 261 -18.32 -11.15 -0.20
N ALA A 262 -17.85 -11.73 -1.29
CA ALA A 262 -18.58 -11.76 -2.54
C ALA A 262 -18.15 -12.95 -3.40
N TRP A 263 -19.06 -13.42 -4.24
CA TRP A 263 -18.80 -14.45 -5.25
C TRP A 263 -19.65 -14.20 -6.49
N HIS A 264 -19.35 -14.91 -7.57
CA HIS A 264 -20.21 -14.94 -8.75
C HIS A 264 -20.57 -16.39 -9.11
N ARG A 265 -21.71 -16.59 -9.76
CA ARG A 265 -22.14 -17.90 -10.27
C ARG A 265 -22.70 -17.79 -11.68
N PRO A 266 -22.51 -18.80 -12.54
CA PRO A 266 -23.23 -18.87 -13.81
C PRO A 266 -24.74 -18.97 -13.57
N PHE A 267 -25.52 -18.17 -14.31
CA PHE A 267 -26.98 -18.19 -14.28
C PHE A 267 -27.54 -17.79 -15.64
N ALA A 268 -28.27 -18.71 -16.29
CA ALA A 268 -29.02 -18.46 -17.54
C ALA A 268 -28.21 -17.74 -18.64
N GLY A 269 -26.97 -18.17 -18.91
CA GLY A 269 -26.10 -17.55 -19.93
C GLY A 269 -25.48 -16.20 -19.50
N SER A 270 -25.60 -15.84 -18.23
CA SER A 270 -24.94 -14.69 -17.59
C SER A 270 -24.24 -15.14 -16.30
N HIS A 271 -23.60 -14.21 -15.59
CA HIS A 271 -23.05 -14.43 -14.26
C HIS A 271 -23.71 -13.48 -13.27
N GLU A 272 -24.29 -14.03 -12.21
CA GLU A 272 -24.87 -13.28 -11.11
C GLU A 272 -23.80 -13.04 -10.05
N VAL A 273 -23.70 -11.80 -9.54
CA VAL A 273 -22.75 -11.42 -8.50
C VAL A 273 -23.50 -11.19 -7.20
N THR A 274 -23.05 -11.81 -6.12
CA THR A 274 -23.67 -11.72 -4.81
C THR A 274 -22.63 -11.35 -3.76
N ALA A 275 -22.98 -10.43 -2.85
CA ALA A 275 -22.18 -10.11 -1.67
C ALA A 275 -22.85 -10.65 -0.39
N GLY A 276 -22.02 -11.14 0.54
CA GLY A 276 -22.39 -11.77 1.80
C GLY A 276 -21.56 -13.02 2.08
N PRO A 277 -21.85 -13.78 3.16
CA PRO A 277 -22.98 -13.62 4.07
C PRO A 277 -22.82 -12.43 5.05
N PHE A 278 -23.94 -11.79 5.39
CA PHE A 278 -24.02 -10.80 6.47
C PHE A 278 -24.89 -11.32 7.62
N ALA A 279 -24.50 -11.01 8.86
CA ALA A 279 -25.12 -11.55 10.06
C ALA A 279 -26.57 -11.07 10.27
N ASP A 280 -26.85 -9.82 9.90
CA ASP A 280 -28.14 -9.18 10.09
C ASP A 280 -28.43 -8.15 8.97
N ARG A 281 -29.67 -7.67 8.97
CA ARG A 281 -30.19 -6.73 7.98
C ARG A 281 -29.47 -5.38 8.02
N GLU A 282 -29.19 -4.87 9.22
CA GLU A 282 -28.60 -3.56 9.42
C GLU A 282 -27.18 -3.51 8.84
N HIS A 283 -26.39 -4.56 9.09
CA HIS A 283 -25.07 -4.74 8.51
C HIS A 283 -25.14 -4.86 6.98
N ALA A 284 -26.07 -5.65 6.43
CA ALA A 284 -26.23 -5.76 4.98
C ALA A 284 -26.60 -4.41 4.33
N GLU A 285 -27.48 -3.62 4.95
CA GLU A 285 -27.85 -2.27 4.47
C GLU A 285 -26.68 -1.28 4.57
N LEU A 286 -25.86 -1.38 5.62
CA LEU A 286 -24.63 -0.58 5.75
C LEU A 286 -23.66 -0.87 4.60
N ILE A 287 -23.45 -2.15 4.29
CA ILE A 287 -22.57 -2.57 3.18
C ILE A 287 -23.17 -2.16 1.83
N ALA A 288 -24.49 -2.25 1.64
CA ALA A 288 -25.16 -1.78 0.43
C ALA A 288 -24.93 -0.29 0.18
N ARG A 289 -25.08 0.55 1.21
CA ARG A 289 -24.79 2.00 1.14
C ARG A 289 -23.33 2.24 0.78
N ARG A 290 -22.41 1.49 1.39
CA ARG A 290 -20.98 1.60 1.10
C ARG A 290 -20.64 1.24 -0.35
N ILE A 291 -21.18 0.15 -0.88
CA ILE A 291 -20.99 -0.25 -2.28
C ILE A 291 -21.51 0.84 -3.23
N ALA A 292 -22.66 1.44 -2.92
CA ALA A 292 -23.22 2.52 -3.71
C ALA A 292 -22.31 3.77 -3.73
N VAL A 293 -21.74 4.15 -2.59
CA VAL A 293 -20.84 5.31 -2.49
C VAL A 293 -19.46 5.03 -3.11
N GLU A 294 -18.87 3.87 -2.85
CA GLU A 294 -17.49 3.57 -3.27
C GLU A 294 -17.39 3.08 -4.72
N LEU A 295 -18.41 2.36 -5.22
CA LEU A 295 -18.39 1.76 -6.56
C LEU A 295 -19.48 2.31 -7.49
N GLY A 296 -20.42 3.12 -6.99
CA GLY A 296 -21.55 3.60 -7.80
C GLY A 296 -22.53 2.49 -8.18
N LEU A 297 -22.56 1.38 -7.42
CA LEU A 297 -23.38 0.21 -7.73
C LEU A 297 -24.62 0.14 -6.82
N HIS A 298 -25.76 -0.17 -7.42
CA HIS A 298 -26.96 -0.50 -6.68
C HIS A 298 -26.99 -1.99 -6.38
N SER A 299 -27.54 -2.35 -5.21
CA SER A 299 -27.74 -3.73 -4.80
C SER A 299 -29.16 -3.95 -4.30
N GLU A 300 -29.67 -5.15 -4.49
CA GLU A 300 -30.95 -5.60 -3.94
C GLU A 300 -30.70 -6.48 -2.71
N LEU A 301 -31.38 -6.16 -1.61
CA LEU A 301 -31.24 -6.90 -0.37
C LEU A 301 -32.01 -8.23 -0.43
N LYS A 302 -31.34 -9.34 -0.12
CA LYS A 302 -31.93 -10.68 -0.09
C LYS A 302 -31.93 -11.22 1.35
N PRO A 303 -33.10 -11.59 1.90
CA PRO A 303 -33.19 -12.13 3.26
C PRO A 303 -32.69 -13.58 3.34
N PRO A 304 -32.48 -14.10 4.57
CA PRO A 304 -32.18 -15.50 4.82
C PRO A 304 -33.16 -16.46 4.12
N SER A 305 -32.64 -17.57 3.61
CA SER A 305 -33.46 -18.60 2.97
C SER A 305 -34.34 -19.27 4.03
N GLY A 306 -35.66 -19.07 3.94
CA GLY A 306 -36.63 -19.62 4.90
C GLY A 306 -37.40 -18.57 5.71
N THR A 307 -37.10 -17.28 5.57
CA THR A 307 -38.02 -16.22 6.02
C THR A 307 -39.05 -15.99 4.93
N ASP A 308 -40.13 -16.78 4.94
CA ASP A 308 -41.39 -16.33 4.35
C ASP A 308 -41.79 -15.04 5.08
N THR A 309 -41.60 -13.89 4.45
CA THR A 309 -42.31 -12.68 4.85
C THR A 309 -43.75 -12.86 4.41
N GLY A 310 -44.51 -13.59 5.22
CA GLY A 310 -45.96 -13.60 5.13
C GLY A 310 -46.50 -12.20 5.37
N ALA A 311 -47.17 -11.68 4.34
CA ALA A 311 -48.19 -10.62 4.29
C ALA A 311 -47.97 -9.34 5.11
#